data_AF-A0A3D5QDS5-F1
#
_entry.id   AF-A0A3D5QDS5-F1
#
_cell.length_a   1.000
_cell.length_b   1.000
_cell.length_c   1.000
_cell.angle_alpha   90.00
_cell.angle_beta   90.00
_cell.angle_gamma   90.00
#
_symmetry.space_group_name_H-M   'P 1'
#
loop_
_entity.id
_entity.type
_entity.pdbx_description
1 polymer ?
#
loop_
_entity_poly.entity_id
_entity_poly.type
_entity_poly.pdbx_seq_one_letter_code
_entity_poly.pdbx_strand_id
1 'polypeptide(L)' 'DKSQREYFLKEQMRAIKKELGEEDDISKEVEELQEKIRKARMPKKVREEAEKQLGRLSRMHPDSAEATVVRSYLEWLGG' A
#
# COMPACT_ATOMS: atom_id res chain seq x y z
N ASP A 1 -9.64 -18.67 20.80
CA ASP A 1 -9.63 -17.47 21.67
C ASP A 1 -8.48 -16.48 21.47
N LYS A 2 -7.21 -16.81 21.74
CA LYS A 2 -6.11 -15.82 21.69
C LYS A 2 -5.94 -15.14 20.32
N SER A 3 -6.05 -15.89 19.22
CA SER A 3 -5.90 -15.38 17.85
C SER A 3 -7.02 -14.42 17.43
N GLN A 4 -8.27 -14.68 17.86
CA GLN A 4 -9.36 -13.73 17.64
C GLN A 4 -9.14 -12.46 18.44
N ARG A 5 -8.69 -12.57 19.69
CA ARG A 5 -8.43 -11.41 20.55
C ARG A 5 -7.31 -10.53 19.98
N GLU A 6 -6.24 -11.12 19.46
CA GLU A 6 -5.16 -10.40 18.76
C GLU A 6 -5.64 -9.76 17.45
N TYR A 7 -6.49 -10.44 16.68
CA TYR A 7 -7.08 -9.89 15.45
C TYR A 7 -7.94 -8.65 15.74
N PHE A 8 -8.80 -8.73 16.76
CA PHE A 8 -9.64 -7.61 17.19
C PHE A 8 -8.80 -6.42 17.72
N LEU A 9 -7.73 -6.68 18.47
CA LEU A 9 -6.83 -5.63 18.94
C LEU A 9 -6.07 -4.94 17.80
N LYS A 10 -5.69 -5.68 16.75
CA LYS A 10 -5.08 -5.10 15.54
C LYS A 10 -6.06 -4.22 14.75
N GLU A 11 -7.30 -4.65 14.61
CA GLU A 11 -8.37 -3.85 13.98
C GLU A 11 -8.66 -2.57 14.78
N GLN A 12 -8.75 -2.66 16.11
CA GLN A 12 -8.93 -1.48 16.96
C GLN A 12 -7.75 -0.50 16.87
N MET A 13 -6.52 -1.01 16.86
CA MET A 13 -5.33 -0.18 16.64
C MET A 13 -5.35 0.52 15.27
N ARG A 14 -5.82 -0.15 14.22
CA ARG A 14 -5.99 0.46 12.89
C ARG A 14 -7.06 1.55 12.88
N ALA A 15 -8.20 1.29 13.54
CA ALA A 15 -9.27 2.27 13.67
C ALA A 15 -8.84 3.51 14.47
N ILE A 16 -8.09 3.33 15.57
CA ILE A 16 -7.56 4.43 16.39
C ILE A 16 -6.56 5.29 15.58
N LYS A 17 -5.64 4.66 14.84
CA LYS A 17 -4.71 5.38 13.95
C LYS A 17 -5.44 6.21 12.88
N LYS A 18 -6.52 5.65 12.33
CA LYS A 18 -7.39 6.34 11.36
C LYS A 18 -8.14 7.54 11.98
N GLU A 19 -8.64 7.42 13.21
CA GLU A 19 -9.32 8.51 13.93
C GLU A 19 -8.35 9.62 14.39
N LEU A 20 -7.09 9.29 14.67
CA LEU A 20 -6.04 10.26 15.04
C LEU A 20 -5.52 11.09 13.86
N GLY A 21 -5.96 10.80 12.63
CA GLY A 21 -5.42 11.45 11.42
C GLY A 21 -4.00 11.00 11.07
N GLU A 22 -3.41 10.11 11.87
CA GLU A 22 -2.19 9.35 11.58
C GLU A 22 -2.54 8.19 10.63
N GLU A 23 -3.06 8.51 9.46
CA GLU A 23 -2.77 7.62 8.33
C GLU A 23 -1.27 7.74 8.08
N ASP A 24 -0.56 6.68 8.42
CA ASP A 24 0.83 6.46 8.05
C ASP A 24 1.00 6.92 6.59
N ASP A 25 1.89 7.88 6.31
CA ASP A 25 2.03 8.48 4.97
C ASP A 25 2.20 7.41 3.88
N ILE A 26 2.79 6.27 4.25
CA ILE A 26 2.91 5.06 3.43
C ILE A 26 1.55 4.51 3.02
N SER A 27 0.58 4.46 3.93
CA SER A 27 -0.75 3.90 3.68
C SER A 27 -1.52 4.75 2.68
N LYS A 28 -1.49 6.08 2.84
CA LYS A 28 -2.06 7.02 1.86
C LYS A 28 -1.40 6.88 0.50
N GLU A 29 -0.08 6.86 0.46
CA GLU A 29 0.67 6.69 -0.79
C GLU A 29 0.33 5.38 -1.51
N VAL A 30 0.23 4.28 -0.76
CA VAL A 30 -0.15 2.97 -1.32
C VAL A 30 -1.56 3.01 -1.89
N GLU A 31 -2.52 3.64 -1.20
CA GLU A 31 -3.89 3.79 -1.71
C GLU A 31 -3.94 4.65 -2.98
N GLU A 32 -3.19 5.75 -3.05
CA GLU A 32 -3.11 6.60 -4.23
C GLU A 32 -2.54 5.85 -5.45
N LEU A 33 -1.45 5.11 -5.25
CA LEU A 33 -0.86 4.28 -6.30
C LEU A 33 -1.81 3.15 -6.75
N GLN A 34 -2.55 2.55 -5.82
CA GLN A 34 -3.55 1.54 -6.13
C GLN A 34 -4.65 2.09 -7.05
N GLU A 35 -5.14 3.30 -6.77
CA GLU A 35 -6.14 3.97 -7.59
C GLU A 35 -5.60 4.33 -8.98
N LYS A 36 -4.35 4.79 -9.09
CA LYS A 36 -3.69 5.03 -10.39
C LYS A 36 -3.61 3.73 -11.22
N ILE A 37 -3.17 2.63 -10.60
CA ILE A 37 -3.07 1.31 -11.27
C ILE A 37 -4.43 0.85 -11.81
N ARG A 38 -5.50 1.04 -11.03
CA ARG A 38 -6.88 0.71 -11.46
C ARG A 38 -7.35 1.55 -12.62
N LYS A 39 -7.02 2.84 -12.63
CA LYS A 39 -7.45 3.80 -13.67
C LYS A 39 -6.67 3.66 -14.98
N ALA A 40 -5.41 3.21 -14.93
CA ALA A 40 -4.51 3.07 -16.08
C ALA A 40 -4.92 2.00 -17.12
N ARG A 41 -5.99 1.23 -16.89
CA ARG A 41 -6.49 0.18 -17.83
C ARG A 41 -5.39 -0.77 -18.34
N MET A 42 -4.48 -1.15 -17.45
CA MET A 42 -3.34 -2.00 -17.79
C MET A 42 -3.77 -3.40 -18.29
N PRO A 43 -3.00 -4.03 -19.19
CA PRO A 43 -3.16 -5.45 -19.50
C PRO A 43 -3.04 -6.32 -18.24
N LYS A 44 -3.75 -7.45 -18.20
CA LYS A 44 -3.84 -8.35 -17.01
C LYS A 44 -2.47 -8.64 -16.39
N LYS A 45 -1.49 -9.04 -17.21
CA LYS A 45 -0.14 -9.37 -16.75
C LYS A 45 0.62 -8.18 -16.12
N VAL A 46 0.41 -6.99 -16.66
CA VAL A 46 1.06 -5.76 -16.15
C VAL A 46 0.42 -5.34 -14.83
N ARG A 47 -0.91 -5.40 -14.74
CA ARG A 47 -1.64 -5.12 -13.51
C ARG A 47 -1.26 -6.07 -12.37
N GLU A 48 -1.16 -7.38 -12.65
CA GLU A 48 -0.75 -8.37 -11.65
C GLU A 48 0.67 -8.07 -11.10
N GLU A 49 1.60 -7.67 -11.96
CA GLU A 49 2.94 -7.28 -11.53
C GLU A 49 2.93 -5.95 -10.75
N ALA A 50 2.14 -4.97 -11.17
CA ALA A 50 1.98 -3.70 -10.46
C ALA A 50 1.40 -3.91 -9.05
N GLU A 51 0.35 -4.72 -8.91
CA GLU A 51 -0.24 -5.07 -7.61
C GLU A 51 0.77 -5.80 -6.70
N LYS A 52 1.60 -6.68 -7.28
CA LYS A 52 2.67 -7.37 -6.54
C LYS A 52 3.73 -6.40 -6.03
N GLN A 53 4.20 -5.47 -6.85
CA GLN A 53 5.18 -4.47 -6.43
C GLN A 53 4.59 -3.48 -5.42
N LEU A 54 3.32 -3.09 -5.57
CA LEU A 54 2.60 -2.27 -4.59
C LEU A 54 2.51 -2.97 -3.22
N GLY A 55 2.24 -4.28 -3.20
CA GLY A 55 2.26 -5.08 -1.98
C GLY A 55 3.64 -5.21 -1.33
N ARG A 56 4.72 -5.05 -2.10
CA ARG A 56 6.09 -4.96 -1.56
C ARG A 56 6.35 -3.57 -0.97
N LEU A 57 5.95 -2.52 -1.69
CA LEU A 57 6.11 -1.12 -1.26
C LEU A 57 5.49 -0.87 0.12
N SER A 58 4.28 -1.40 0.37
CA SER A 58 3.58 -1.25 1.66
C SER A 58 4.29 -1.89 2.87
N ARG A 59 5.32 -2.71 2.64
CA ARG A 59 6.13 -3.37 3.68
C ARG A 59 7.54 -2.81 3.76
N MET A 60 7.95 -1.97 2.82
CA MET A 60 9.27 -1.36 2.78
C MET A 60 9.32 -0.13 3.71
N HIS A 61 10.53 0.22 4.14
CA HIS A 61 10.74 1.50 4.81
C HIS A 61 10.62 2.62 3.76
N PRO A 62 9.81 3.68 4.01
CA PRO A 62 9.50 4.70 3.00
C PRO A 62 10.74 5.42 2.47
N ASP A 63 11.74 5.67 3.33
CA ASP A 63 12.99 6.33 2.94
C ASP A 63 14.04 5.40 2.33
N SER A 64 13.73 4.10 2.16
CA SER A 64 14.67 3.18 1.55
C SER A 64 14.81 3.43 0.05
N ALA A 65 16.04 3.30 -0.46
CA ALA A 65 16.29 3.40 -1.90
C ALA A 65 15.46 2.41 -2.72
N GLU A 66 15.18 1.23 -2.16
CA GLU A 66 14.31 0.23 -2.77
C GLU A 66 12.85 0.72 -2.89
N ALA A 67 12.31 1.35 -1.84
CA ALA A 67 10.99 1.95 -1.87
C ALA A 67 10.90 3.06 -2.93
N THR A 68 11.92 3.93 -3.02
CA THR A 68 11.98 4.98 -4.06
C THR A 68 11.92 4.38 -5.47
N VAL A 69 12.71 3.34 -5.75
CA VAL A 69 12.74 2.69 -7.06
C VAL A 69 11.39 2.05 -7.40
N VAL A 70 10.78 1.34 -6.45
CA VAL A 70 9.46 0.71 -6.65
C VAL A 70 8.37 1.76 -6.85
N ARG A 71 8.39 2.84 -6.08
CA ARG A 71 7.45 3.96 -6.19
C ARG A 71 7.51 4.58 -7.58
N SER A 72 8.70 4.95 -8.05
CA SER A 72 8.87 5.49 -9.40
C SER A 72 8.40 4.51 -10.48
N TYR A 73 8.68 3.21 -10.33
CA TYR A 73 8.19 2.20 -11.28
C TYR A 73 6.65 2.15 -11.33
N LEU A 74 5.98 2.15 -10.18
CA LEU A 74 4.52 2.15 -10.09
C LEU A 74 3.90 3.44 -10.64
N GLU A 75 4.55 4.59 -10.42
CA GLU A 75 4.14 5.86 -11.02
C GLU A 75 4.25 5.84 -12.54
N TRP A 76 5.35 5.31 -13.08
CA TRP A 76 5.55 5.14 -14.53
C TRP A 76 4.51 4.21 -15.17
N LEU A 77 4.02 3.21 -14.43
CA LEU A 77 2.96 2.35 -14.93
C LEU A 77 1.58 3.02 -14.84
N GLY A 78 1.32 3.76 -13.76
CA GLY A 78 0.02 4.34 -13.45
C GLY A 78 -0.30 5.67 -14.14
N GLY A 79 0.70 6.35 -14.71
CA GLY A 79 0.58 7.57 -15.51
C GLY A 79 0.57 7.29 -17.00
#